data_AF-A0A0G4M974-F1
#
_entry.id   AF-A0A0G4M974-F1
#
_cell.length_a   1.000
_cell.length_b   1.000
_cell.length_c   1.000
_cell.angle_alpha   90.00
_cell.angle_beta   90.00
_cell.angle_gamma   90.00
#
_symmetry.space_group_name_H-M   'P 1'
#
loop_
_entity.id
_entity.type
_entity.pdbx_description
1 polymer ?
#
loop_
_entity_poly.entity_id
_entity_poly.type
_entity_poly.pdbx_seq_one_letter_code
_entity_poly.pdbx_strand_id
1 'polypeptide(L)'
;MATTRTCLHSRLESVFFRCLKRSPPPSAPSARHHPTPSALSTMALTETAPLLGSNQPHIPSAPWSKALPSARDPARRLPQAIAHRGYKSRYPENSMAAFRAAVSVGTHAIETDIHLSADHEVVLSHDGNLKRCFGVDKPVSACPWSYLATLRSLRAPHEPMPRLVDLLRYLAEPGRDKIWILLDVKVDDDPDALLSAVADAVDAVPRSDGLAWDQRIVVGCWTQDFLHASLRHLPAAPDAEERRLYVWTVNQVEWMEWSIEKGMDGVVTDDPAAYLDVLKRWEEAAAEGPETGSNAAEQQASSGTESNPPVAVKTTVTGLRRWTWLYFQVAAIQVLLMLLTPWLVRRSRWKFTKPSKKSVPKA
;
A
#
# COMPACT_ATOMS: atom_id res chain seq x y z
N MET A 1 -11.99 -33.09 42.63
CA MET A 1 -12.23 -34.17 41.65
C MET A 1 -13.00 -33.55 40.49
N ALA A 2 -12.29 -33.18 39.41
CA ALA A 2 -12.09 -33.98 38.19
C ALA A 2 -13.23 -33.71 37.19
N THR A 3 -13.03 -32.79 36.22
CA THR A 3 -12.69 -33.03 34.78
C THR A 3 -13.86 -33.62 33.98
N THR A 4 -14.24 -33.10 32.81
CA THR A 4 -13.43 -33.04 31.58
C THR A 4 -13.93 -32.00 30.57
N ARG A 5 -12.97 -31.29 29.95
CA ARG A 5 -13.10 -30.59 28.65
C ARG A 5 -12.82 -31.59 27.54
N THR A 6 -13.56 -31.51 26.43
CA THR A 6 -13.25 -32.26 25.19
C THR A 6 -12.65 -31.31 24.17
N CYS A 7 -11.45 -31.67 23.71
CA CYS A 7 -10.67 -31.02 22.67
C CYS A 7 -11.02 -31.66 21.32
N LEU A 8 -11.19 -30.87 20.25
CA LEU A 8 -11.11 -31.38 18.87
C LEU A 8 -9.96 -30.70 18.14
N HIS A 9 -8.94 -31.49 17.83
CA HIS A 9 -7.90 -31.20 16.85
C HIS A 9 -8.48 -31.36 15.44
N SER A 10 -8.17 -30.45 14.51
CA SER A 10 -8.15 -30.78 13.08
C SER A 10 -6.85 -30.27 12.45
N ARG A 11 -6.31 -31.12 11.58
CA ARG A 11 -4.95 -31.11 11.06
C ARG A 11 -4.85 -30.19 9.84
N LEU A 12 -3.76 -29.43 9.77
CA LEU A 12 -3.30 -28.74 8.56
C LEU A 12 -2.50 -29.73 7.70
N GLU A 13 -2.98 -30.04 6.49
CA GLU A 13 -2.17 -30.66 5.44
C GLU A 13 -1.83 -29.62 4.37
N SER A 14 -0.53 -29.36 4.27
CA SER A 14 0.12 -28.54 3.26
C SER A 14 0.30 -29.33 1.95
N VAL A 15 -0.22 -28.81 0.84
CA VAL A 15 0.01 -29.37 -0.51
C VAL A 15 1.04 -28.52 -1.26
N PHE A 16 2.20 -29.11 -1.52
CA PHE A 16 3.22 -28.65 -2.47
C PHE A 16 2.97 -29.31 -3.83
N PHE A 17 2.99 -28.55 -4.94
CA PHE A 17 3.08 -29.13 -6.29
C PHE A 17 4.45 -28.85 -6.94
N ARG A 18 5.13 -29.94 -7.29
CA ARG A 18 6.39 -29.99 -8.05
C ARG A 18 6.07 -30.48 -9.47
N CYS A 19 6.42 -29.70 -10.48
CA CYS A 19 6.22 -30.02 -11.89
C CYS A 19 7.29 -31.02 -12.38
N LEU A 20 6.88 -32.17 -12.95
CA LEU A 20 7.75 -33.07 -13.70
C LEU A 20 7.13 -33.47 -15.05
N LYS A 21 8.03 -33.68 -16.00
CA LYS A 21 7.91 -33.68 -17.47
C LYS A 21 7.07 -34.81 -18.08
N ARG A 22 6.51 -34.53 -19.28
CA ARG A 22 5.81 -35.44 -20.21
C ARG A 22 6.75 -36.40 -20.96
N SER A 23 6.22 -37.59 -21.33
CA SER A 23 6.56 -38.39 -22.53
C SER A 23 5.32 -39.15 -23.05
N PRO A 24 5.18 -39.48 -24.37
CA PRO A 24 3.92 -39.93 -25.03
C PRO A 24 3.95 -41.44 -25.49
N PRO A 25 3.07 -41.91 -26.41
CA PRO A 25 1.90 -42.80 -26.22
C PRO A 25 2.09 -44.25 -26.77
N PRO A 26 1.03 -45.10 -26.84
CA PRO A 26 0.59 -45.55 -28.18
C PRO A 26 -0.94 -45.74 -28.37
N SER A 27 -1.29 -46.02 -29.63
CA SER A 27 -2.56 -45.95 -30.38
C SER A 27 -3.62 -47.04 -30.15
N ALA A 28 -4.86 -46.70 -30.53
CA ALA A 28 -6.14 -47.42 -30.40
C ALA A 28 -6.34 -48.69 -31.28
N PRO A 29 -7.43 -49.44 -31.03
CA PRO A 29 -8.38 -49.70 -32.12
C PRO A 29 -9.90 -49.64 -31.77
N SER A 30 -10.65 -49.04 -32.71
CA SER A 30 -12.03 -49.30 -33.25
C SER A 30 -12.99 -50.23 -32.49
N ALA A 31 -14.11 -49.74 -31.91
CA ALA A 31 -15.44 -49.41 -32.48
C ALA A 31 -16.49 -50.54 -32.46
N ARG A 32 -17.61 -50.32 -31.75
CA ARG A 32 -18.97 -50.73 -32.14
C ARG A 32 -20.04 -49.97 -31.34
N HIS A 33 -21.06 -49.53 -32.07
CA HIS A 33 -22.13 -48.58 -31.73
C HIS A 33 -23.27 -49.15 -30.86
N HIS A 34 -23.93 -48.28 -30.08
CA HIS A 34 -25.39 -48.01 -30.01
C HIS A 34 -25.64 -46.91 -28.93
N PRO A 35 -26.85 -46.32 -28.83
CA PRO A 35 -27.45 -45.28 -29.68
C PRO A 35 -27.48 -43.89 -28.99
N THR A 36 -27.73 -42.85 -29.79
CA THR A 36 -27.78 -41.43 -29.43
C THR A 36 -28.89 -41.04 -28.45
N PRO A 37 -28.58 -40.10 -27.53
CA PRO A 37 -29.42 -38.94 -27.29
C PRO A 37 -28.64 -37.64 -27.50
N SER A 38 -29.34 -36.66 -28.07
CA SER A 38 -28.95 -35.25 -28.15
C SER A 38 -28.50 -34.69 -26.79
N ALA A 39 -27.63 -33.68 -26.85
CA ALA A 39 -27.07 -32.84 -25.78
C ALA A 39 -25.75 -33.34 -25.16
N LEU A 40 -24.67 -32.59 -25.42
CA LEU A 40 -23.77 -32.02 -24.40
C LEU A 40 -22.85 -31.03 -25.11
N SER A 41 -23.28 -29.78 -25.11
CA SER A 41 -22.54 -28.63 -25.62
C SER A 41 -21.27 -28.44 -24.80
N THR A 42 -20.19 -28.12 -25.49
CA THR A 42 -18.89 -27.64 -25.01
C THR A 42 -18.97 -27.00 -23.63
N MET A 43 -18.51 -27.70 -22.59
CA MET A 43 -18.21 -27.05 -21.32
C MET A 43 -16.93 -26.23 -21.51
N ALA A 44 -17.14 -24.98 -21.92
CA ALA A 44 -16.23 -23.91 -21.56
C ALA A 44 -16.00 -24.00 -20.06
N LEU A 45 -14.73 -24.02 -19.64
CA LEU A 45 -14.36 -23.78 -18.25
C LEU A 45 -14.74 -22.34 -17.95
N THR A 46 -16.01 -22.12 -17.62
CA THR A 46 -16.45 -20.92 -16.93
C THR A 46 -15.79 -20.96 -15.57
N GLU A 47 -15.02 -19.91 -15.28
CA GLU A 47 -14.50 -19.60 -13.96
C GLU A 47 -15.70 -19.37 -13.03
N THR A 48 -16.23 -20.47 -12.49
CA THR A 48 -17.45 -20.48 -11.69
C THR A 48 -17.13 -20.15 -10.24
N ALA A 49 -17.45 -18.90 -9.91
CA ALA A 49 -17.66 -18.36 -8.58
C ALA A 49 -16.44 -18.27 -7.63
N PRO A 50 -16.28 -17.13 -6.92
CA PRO A 50 -15.25 -17.02 -5.89
C PRO A 50 -15.46 -18.06 -4.79
N LEU A 51 -14.35 -18.60 -4.27
CA LEU A 51 -14.22 -19.64 -3.22
C LEU A 51 -14.85 -19.28 -1.86
N LEU A 52 -15.55 -18.17 -1.74
CA LEU A 52 -16.16 -17.68 -0.51
C LEU A 52 -17.67 -17.55 -0.72
N GLY A 53 -18.46 -18.15 0.18
CA GLY A 53 -19.92 -18.24 0.10
C GLY A 53 -20.63 -16.89 -0.08
N SER A 54 -21.92 -16.96 -0.45
CA SER A 54 -22.83 -15.85 -0.80
C SER A 54 -23.12 -14.83 0.32
N ASN A 55 -22.31 -14.80 1.37
CA ASN A 55 -22.33 -13.82 2.44
C ASN A 55 -21.04 -13.00 2.40
N GLN A 56 -20.71 -12.48 1.21
CA GLN A 56 -19.59 -11.55 1.05
C GLN A 56 -19.92 -10.29 1.85
N PRO A 57 -19.05 -9.85 2.78
CA PRO A 57 -19.19 -8.52 3.34
C PRO A 57 -19.15 -7.52 2.19
N HIS A 58 -20.21 -6.75 2.07
CA HIS A 58 -20.38 -5.73 1.06
C HIS A 58 -19.32 -4.62 1.27
N ILE A 59 -18.36 -4.49 0.34
CA ILE A 59 -17.23 -3.55 0.44
C ILE A 59 -17.60 -2.20 -0.17
N PRO A 60 -17.15 -1.06 0.37
CA PRO A 60 -17.76 0.21 -0.02
C PRO A 60 -16.76 1.20 -0.78
N SER A 61 -17.21 2.25 -1.51
CA SER A 61 -16.60 3.10 -2.56
C SER A 61 -16.45 4.57 -2.18
N ALA A 62 -15.22 5.00 -2.10
CA ALA A 62 -14.76 6.38 -2.19
C ALA A 62 -14.50 6.89 -3.64
N PRO A 63 -15.51 7.37 -4.42
CA PRO A 63 -15.22 7.96 -5.74
C PRO A 63 -14.30 9.17 -5.64
N TRP A 64 -14.34 9.88 -4.51
CA TRP A 64 -13.47 11.01 -4.16
C TRP A 64 -11.99 10.64 -4.03
N SER A 65 -11.65 9.35 -3.91
CA SER A 65 -10.26 8.89 -3.81
C SER A 65 -9.72 8.24 -5.09
N LYS A 66 -10.50 8.26 -6.19
CA LYS A 66 -10.05 7.79 -7.52
C LYS A 66 -9.13 8.81 -8.18
N ALA A 67 -8.35 8.38 -9.17
CA ALA A 67 -7.59 9.31 -10.00
C ALA A 67 -8.48 10.45 -10.56
N LEU A 68 -7.93 11.67 -10.58
CA LEU A 68 -8.66 12.88 -10.99
C LEU A 68 -8.63 13.07 -12.50
N PRO A 69 -9.66 13.66 -13.12
CA PRO A 69 -9.59 14.01 -14.54
C PRO A 69 -8.44 15.01 -14.76
N SER A 70 -7.69 14.82 -15.85
CA SER A 70 -6.72 15.84 -16.27
C SER A 70 -7.47 17.11 -16.67
N ALA A 71 -6.89 18.27 -16.35
CA ALA A 71 -7.46 19.55 -16.75
C ALA A 71 -7.38 19.78 -18.28
N ARG A 72 -6.47 19.08 -18.95
CA ARG A 72 -6.22 19.21 -20.40
C ARG A 72 -6.96 18.15 -21.22
N ASP A 73 -7.08 16.93 -20.70
CA ASP A 73 -7.78 15.83 -21.36
C ASP A 73 -8.70 15.10 -20.36
N PRO A 74 -10.01 15.39 -20.36
CA PRO A 74 -10.97 14.72 -19.48
C PRO A 74 -11.11 13.21 -19.71
N ALA A 75 -10.58 12.64 -20.80
CA ALA A 75 -10.51 11.19 -20.98
C ALA A 75 -9.34 10.57 -20.18
N ARG A 76 -8.34 11.38 -19.81
CA ARG A 76 -7.21 10.97 -18.98
C ARG A 76 -7.53 11.10 -17.50
N ARG A 77 -6.94 10.22 -16.70
CA ARG A 77 -6.99 10.24 -15.24
C ARG A 77 -5.57 10.38 -14.69
N LEU A 78 -5.41 11.18 -13.64
CA LEU A 78 -4.15 11.47 -12.97
C LEU A 78 -4.20 10.92 -11.54
N PRO A 79 -3.22 10.10 -11.13
CA PRO A 79 -3.20 9.56 -9.78
C PRO A 79 -3.09 10.70 -8.77
N GLN A 80 -3.89 10.62 -7.72
CA GLN A 80 -3.87 11.60 -6.64
C GLN A 80 -2.53 11.59 -5.88
N ALA A 81 -1.99 12.77 -5.60
CA ALA A 81 -0.91 12.96 -4.65
C ALA A 81 -1.40 12.69 -3.21
N ILE A 82 -0.83 11.67 -2.55
CA ILE A 82 -1.11 11.30 -1.16
C ILE A 82 0.16 11.55 -0.34
N ALA A 83 0.09 12.46 0.62
CA ALA A 83 1.24 12.88 1.42
C ALA A 83 1.52 11.87 2.55
N HIS A 84 2.57 11.05 2.38
CA HIS A 84 2.97 10.00 3.32
C HIS A 84 3.42 10.58 4.66
N ARG A 85 2.62 10.34 5.71
CA ARG A 85 2.82 10.92 7.05
C ARG A 85 2.87 12.45 7.03
N GLY A 86 2.12 13.06 6.11
CA GLY A 86 2.22 14.47 5.72
C GLY A 86 3.40 14.76 4.79
N TYR A 87 3.96 15.98 4.83
CA TYR A 87 5.12 16.34 4.02
C TYR A 87 6.44 15.90 4.67
N LYS A 88 6.59 14.58 4.89
CA LYS A 88 7.66 13.95 5.68
C LYS A 88 9.09 14.21 5.16
N SER A 89 9.29 14.41 3.87
CA SER A 89 10.63 14.74 3.35
C SER A 89 11.15 16.08 3.90
N ARG A 90 10.26 17.04 4.20
CA ARG A 90 10.64 18.37 4.71
C ARG A 90 10.40 18.56 6.21
N TYR A 91 9.36 17.94 6.76
CA TYR A 91 8.93 18.14 8.15
C TYR A 91 9.02 16.83 8.95
N PRO A 92 9.04 16.87 10.30
CA PRO A 92 8.87 15.69 11.13
C PRO A 92 7.59 14.94 10.75
N GLU A 93 7.71 13.63 10.53
CA GLU A 93 6.57 12.79 10.14
C GLU A 93 5.44 12.81 11.17
N ASN A 94 4.20 12.62 10.72
CA ASN A 94 2.99 12.57 11.57
C ASN A 94 2.92 13.77 12.54
N SER A 95 3.13 14.99 12.01
CA SER A 95 3.06 16.25 12.77
C SER A 95 2.10 17.24 12.13
N MET A 96 1.54 18.16 12.93
CA MET A 96 0.68 19.21 12.38
C MET A 96 1.40 20.10 11.36
N ALA A 97 2.70 20.36 11.54
CA ALA A 97 3.50 21.07 10.54
C ALA A 97 3.59 20.29 9.22
N ALA A 98 3.84 18.98 9.26
CA ALA A 98 3.88 18.16 8.05
C ALA A 98 2.52 18.11 7.33
N PHE A 99 1.41 18.02 8.07
CA PHE A 99 0.07 18.03 7.51
C PHE A 99 -0.31 19.38 6.90
N ARG A 100 -0.04 20.48 7.62
CA ARG A 100 -0.25 21.85 7.11
C ARG A 100 0.55 22.11 5.85
N ALA A 101 1.83 21.71 5.85
CA ALA A 101 2.69 21.86 4.69
C ALA A 101 2.18 21.05 3.50
N ALA A 102 1.74 19.81 3.71
CA ALA A 102 1.16 18.97 2.66
C ALA A 102 -0.08 19.59 2.02
N VAL A 103 -1.01 20.13 2.83
CA VAL A 103 -2.19 20.86 2.32
C VAL A 103 -1.75 22.12 1.57
N SER A 104 -0.77 22.87 2.08
CA SER A 104 -0.32 24.11 1.46
C SER A 104 0.29 23.93 0.06
N VAL A 105 0.90 22.77 -0.20
CA VAL A 105 1.45 22.48 -1.54
C VAL A 105 0.39 21.91 -2.50
N GLY A 106 -0.83 21.65 -2.03
CA GLY A 106 -1.92 21.15 -2.87
C GLY A 106 -1.98 19.63 -2.98
N THR A 107 -1.54 18.89 -1.95
CA THR A 107 -1.82 17.44 -1.89
C THR A 107 -3.34 17.18 -1.99
N HIS A 108 -3.73 16.00 -2.47
CA HIS A 108 -5.14 15.62 -2.51
C HIS A 108 -5.56 14.83 -1.26
N ALA A 109 -4.58 14.18 -0.62
CA ALA A 109 -4.80 13.40 0.58
C ALA A 109 -3.61 13.46 1.54
N ILE A 110 -3.88 13.11 2.80
CA ILE A 110 -2.89 12.88 3.84
C ILE A 110 -2.96 11.40 4.20
N GLU A 111 -1.83 10.71 4.12
CA GLU A 111 -1.67 9.42 4.78
C GLU A 111 -1.05 9.66 6.17
N THR A 112 -1.53 8.93 7.17
CA THR A 112 -1.00 8.97 8.53
C THR A 112 -1.21 7.64 9.22
N ASP A 113 -0.33 7.35 10.17
CA ASP A 113 -0.38 6.13 10.98
C ASP A 113 -1.08 6.39 12.32
N ILE A 114 -1.83 5.41 12.83
CA ILE A 114 -2.55 5.53 14.11
C ILE A 114 -2.11 4.49 15.14
N HIS A 115 -2.07 4.90 16.42
CA HIS A 115 -1.91 4.02 17.60
C HIS A 115 -2.80 4.49 18.75
N LEU A 116 -3.08 3.59 19.69
CA LEU A 116 -3.67 3.96 20.98
C LEU A 116 -2.61 4.36 22.02
N SER A 117 -2.94 5.41 22.77
CA SER A 117 -2.34 5.72 24.06
C SER A 117 -2.92 4.84 25.19
N ALA A 118 -2.31 4.86 26.38
CA ALA A 118 -2.76 4.06 27.52
C ALA A 118 -4.17 4.42 28.02
N ASP A 119 -4.64 5.63 27.73
CA ASP A 119 -5.98 6.16 28.05
C ASP A 119 -6.87 6.25 26.79
N HIS A 120 -6.57 5.46 25.75
CA HIS A 120 -7.38 5.25 24.55
C HIS A 120 -7.56 6.48 23.64
N GLU A 121 -6.75 7.53 23.78
CA GLU A 121 -6.67 8.59 22.78
C GLU A 121 -5.93 8.08 21.54
N VAL A 122 -6.49 8.33 20.34
CA VAL A 122 -5.89 7.97 19.04
C VAL A 122 -4.81 8.98 18.68
N VAL A 123 -3.55 8.56 18.74
CA VAL A 123 -2.37 9.38 18.42
C VAL A 123 -1.80 9.03 17.06
N LEU A 124 -1.13 10.01 16.44
CA LEU A 124 -0.54 9.85 15.12
C LEU A 124 0.97 9.58 15.23
N SER A 125 1.39 8.35 14.95
CA SER A 125 2.78 7.91 15.03
C SER A 125 2.97 6.66 14.17
N HIS A 126 4.08 6.54 13.46
CA HIS A 126 4.31 5.34 12.66
C HIS A 126 4.69 4.13 13.53
N ASP A 127 5.62 4.34 14.45
CA ASP A 127 6.12 3.26 15.31
C ASP A 127 5.24 3.19 16.56
N GLY A 128 4.96 1.97 17.02
CA GLY A 128 4.37 1.74 18.35
C GLY A 128 5.31 2.07 19.51
N ASN A 129 6.54 2.51 19.24
CA ASN A 129 7.53 2.93 20.24
C ASN A 129 8.04 4.36 19.95
N LEU A 130 8.19 5.16 21.01
CA LEU A 130 8.55 6.58 20.95
C LEU A 130 10.02 6.85 20.59
N LYS A 131 10.88 5.83 20.57
CA LYS A 131 12.34 5.99 20.53
C LYS A 131 12.84 6.72 19.29
N ARG A 132 12.36 6.35 18.10
CA ARG A 132 12.86 6.91 16.83
C ARG A 132 12.50 8.37 16.67
N CYS A 133 11.24 8.73 16.96
CA CYS A 133 10.74 10.09 16.70
C CYS A 133 10.91 11.03 17.91
N PHE A 134 10.91 10.52 19.14
CA PHE A 134 10.88 11.33 20.37
C PHE A 134 12.03 11.01 21.34
N GLY A 135 12.89 10.03 21.04
CA GLY A 135 14.06 9.69 21.86
C GLY A 135 13.76 8.94 23.15
N VAL A 136 12.50 8.56 23.39
CA VAL A 136 12.06 7.86 24.61
C VAL A 136 11.86 6.39 24.30
N ASP A 137 12.56 5.50 25.02
CA ASP A 137 12.38 4.04 24.85
C ASP A 137 11.17 3.53 25.65
N LYS A 138 9.97 3.87 25.17
CA LYS A 138 8.69 3.41 25.73
C LYS A 138 7.69 3.13 24.59
N PRO A 139 6.83 2.11 24.73
CA PRO A 139 5.72 1.93 23.81
C PRO A 139 4.68 3.04 24.00
N VAL A 140 4.02 3.43 22.90
CA VAL A 140 2.97 4.45 22.87
C VAL A 140 1.80 4.02 23.77
N SER A 141 1.39 2.76 23.66
CA SER A 141 0.28 2.16 24.42
C SER A 141 0.50 2.07 25.95
N ALA A 142 1.71 2.32 26.45
CA ALA A 142 1.99 2.40 27.89
C ALA A 142 2.02 3.83 28.43
N CYS A 143 1.75 4.83 27.60
CA CYS A 143 1.82 6.24 27.95
C CYS A 143 0.44 6.90 27.85
N PRO A 144 -0.06 7.59 28.89
CA PRO A 144 -1.28 8.37 28.77
C PRO A 144 -1.04 9.61 27.89
N TRP A 145 -2.11 10.12 27.28
CA TRP A 145 -2.05 11.30 26.43
C TRP A 145 -1.43 12.52 27.13
N SER A 146 -1.74 12.71 28.41
CA SER A 146 -1.15 13.79 29.22
C SER A 146 0.38 13.79 29.22
N TYR A 147 1.02 12.62 29.12
CA TYR A 147 2.47 12.50 28.93
C TYR A 147 2.87 12.68 27.47
N LEU A 148 2.19 12.00 26.54
CA LEU A 148 2.51 12.06 25.10
C LEU A 148 2.48 13.49 24.55
N ALA A 149 1.51 14.31 24.99
CA ALA A 149 1.37 15.71 24.62
C ALA A 149 2.59 16.59 25.01
N THR A 150 3.39 16.16 25.99
CA THR A 150 4.60 16.88 26.42
C THR A 150 5.80 16.62 25.51
N LEU A 151 5.78 15.51 24.75
CA LEU A 151 6.90 15.11 23.92
C LEU A 151 7.08 16.05 22.73
N ARG A 152 8.32 16.17 22.26
CA ARG A 152 8.67 16.91 21.05
C ARG A 152 9.50 16.02 20.15
N SER A 153 9.23 16.07 18.86
CA SER A 153 9.97 15.28 17.89
C SER A 153 11.45 15.67 17.90
N LEU A 154 12.34 14.71 17.67
CA LEU A 154 13.79 14.93 17.63
C LEU A 154 14.21 15.76 16.40
N ARG A 155 13.46 15.64 15.30
CA ARG A 155 13.71 16.40 14.08
C ARG A 155 13.10 17.81 14.22
N ALA A 156 13.85 18.84 13.81
CA ALA A 156 13.33 20.20 13.72
C ALA A 156 12.12 20.29 12.74
N PRO A 157 11.09 21.11 13.01
CA PRO A 157 10.99 22.12 14.06
C PRO A 157 10.52 21.64 15.45
N HIS A 158 10.77 20.38 15.84
CA HIS A 158 10.46 19.85 17.17
C HIS A 158 8.97 19.97 17.52
N GLU A 159 8.15 19.31 16.72
CA GLU A 159 6.69 19.31 16.83
C GLU A 159 6.18 18.42 17.97
N PRO A 160 5.05 18.77 18.62
CA PRO A 160 4.32 17.84 19.48
C PRO A 160 3.76 16.65 18.69
N MET A 161 3.48 15.54 19.39
CA MET A 161 2.68 14.45 18.83
C MET A 161 1.23 14.92 18.66
N PRO A 162 0.62 14.80 17.46
CA PRO A 162 -0.78 15.11 17.26
C PRO A 162 -1.68 13.91 17.56
N ARG A 163 -2.95 14.19 17.86
CA ARG A 163 -4.02 13.19 17.84
C ARG A 163 -4.78 13.23 16.52
N LEU A 164 -5.52 12.16 16.24
CA LEU A 164 -6.45 12.12 15.11
C LEU A 164 -7.44 13.29 15.15
N VAL A 165 -8.00 13.60 16.33
CA VAL A 165 -8.94 14.73 16.52
C VAL A 165 -8.33 16.09 16.11
N ASP A 166 -7.01 16.27 16.28
CA ASP A 166 -6.34 17.52 15.94
C ASP A 166 -6.22 17.67 14.41
N LEU A 167 -5.95 16.57 13.69
CA LEU A 167 -5.96 16.54 12.23
C LEU A 167 -7.38 16.72 11.67
N LEU A 168 -8.37 16.03 12.24
CA LEU A 168 -9.77 16.14 11.83
C LEU A 168 -10.29 17.57 11.98
N ARG A 169 -10.02 18.23 13.12
CA ARG A 169 -10.37 19.65 13.33
C ARG A 169 -9.72 20.56 12.30
N TYR A 170 -8.45 20.35 12.02
CA TYR A 170 -7.74 21.11 10.98
C TYR A 170 -8.36 20.92 9.60
N LEU A 171 -8.77 19.70 9.24
CA LEU A 171 -9.38 19.38 7.95
C LEU A 171 -10.87 19.72 7.84
N ALA A 172 -11.53 20.02 8.97
CA ALA A 172 -12.90 20.52 9.03
C ALA A 172 -12.99 22.04 8.80
N GLU A 173 -11.87 22.77 8.87
CA GLU A 173 -11.86 24.21 8.55
C GLU A 173 -12.21 24.46 7.06
N PRO A 174 -12.89 25.58 6.75
CA PRO A 174 -13.30 25.91 5.38
C PRO A 174 -12.16 25.89 4.36
N GLY A 175 -12.46 25.40 3.16
CA GLY A 175 -11.50 25.33 2.04
C GLY A 175 -10.58 24.11 2.05
N ARG A 176 -10.81 23.15 2.95
CA ARG A 176 -10.04 21.90 3.05
C ARG A 176 -10.92 20.65 2.89
N ASP A 177 -12.17 20.84 2.52
CA ASP A 177 -13.23 19.83 2.37
C ASP A 177 -12.87 18.70 1.40
N LYS A 178 -12.01 18.98 0.41
CA LYS A 178 -11.57 18.03 -0.61
C LYS A 178 -10.39 17.15 -0.19
N ILE A 179 -9.70 17.50 0.88
CA ILE A 179 -8.55 16.71 1.36
C ILE A 179 -9.07 15.49 2.09
N TRP A 180 -8.75 14.28 1.64
CA TRP A 180 -9.13 13.07 2.35
C TRP A 180 -7.95 12.45 3.11
N ILE A 181 -8.23 11.47 3.96
CA ILE A 181 -7.28 10.85 4.87
C ILE A 181 -7.17 9.36 4.57
N LEU A 182 -5.94 8.85 4.44
CA LEU A 182 -5.63 7.42 4.48
C LEU A 182 -5.08 7.09 5.87
N LEU A 183 -5.86 6.40 6.70
CA LEU A 183 -5.43 5.97 8.03
C LEU A 183 -4.74 4.61 7.91
N ASP A 184 -3.43 4.56 8.07
CA ASP A 184 -2.69 3.29 8.14
C ASP A 184 -2.79 2.69 9.54
N VAL A 185 -3.47 1.55 9.65
CA VAL A 185 -3.75 0.89 10.92
C VAL A 185 -2.63 -0.09 11.25
N LYS A 186 -1.80 0.25 12.22
CA LYS A 186 -0.73 -0.64 12.67
C LYS A 186 -1.28 -1.83 13.47
N VAL A 187 -0.53 -2.93 13.44
CA VAL A 187 -0.94 -4.21 14.03
C VAL A 187 -0.62 -4.34 15.52
N ASP A 188 -0.18 -3.26 16.15
CA ASP A 188 0.33 -3.24 17.52
C ASP A 188 -0.78 -3.15 18.59
N ASP A 189 -1.97 -2.67 18.21
CA ASP A 189 -3.12 -2.45 19.10
C ASP A 189 -4.20 -3.54 18.99
N ASP A 190 -5.12 -3.55 19.94
CA ASP A 190 -6.35 -4.34 19.82
C ASP A 190 -7.26 -3.76 18.71
N PRO A 191 -7.71 -4.57 17.72
CA PRO A 191 -8.48 -4.08 16.58
C PRO A 191 -9.78 -3.37 16.94
N ASP A 192 -10.57 -3.94 17.87
CA ASP A 192 -11.86 -3.37 18.23
C ASP A 192 -11.68 -2.11 19.09
N ALA A 193 -10.74 -2.11 20.03
CA ALA A 193 -10.44 -0.94 20.84
C ALA A 193 -9.96 0.25 19.99
N LEU A 194 -9.05 0.02 19.03
CA LEU A 194 -8.53 1.08 18.18
C LEU A 194 -9.61 1.64 17.27
N LEU A 195 -10.37 0.78 16.58
CA LEU A 195 -11.37 1.23 15.61
C LEU A 195 -12.59 1.87 16.29
N SER A 196 -12.95 1.44 17.51
CA SER A 196 -13.94 2.14 18.34
C SER A 196 -13.46 3.54 18.72
N ALA A 197 -12.20 3.70 19.15
CA ALA A 197 -11.66 5.01 19.49
C ALA A 197 -11.52 5.93 18.27
N VAL A 198 -11.26 5.38 17.07
CA VAL A 198 -11.30 6.13 15.81
C VAL A 198 -12.72 6.64 15.53
N ALA A 199 -13.74 5.81 15.74
CA ALA A 199 -15.14 6.24 15.59
C ALA A 199 -15.47 7.40 16.55
N ASP A 200 -15.10 7.28 17.83
CA ASP A 200 -15.29 8.33 18.83
C ASP A 200 -14.58 9.65 18.43
N ALA A 201 -13.35 9.56 17.89
CA ALA A 201 -12.60 10.73 17.43
C ALA A 201 -13.24 11.41 16.21
N VAL A 202 -13.82 10.61 15.30
CA VAL A 202 -14.56 11.09 14.13
C VAL A 202 -15.85 11.82 14.54
N ASP A 203 -16.61 11.22 15.45
CA ASP A 203 -17.87 11.79 15.97
C ASP A 203 -17.64 13.07 16.79
N ALA A 204 -16.49 13.19 17.44
CA ALA A 204 -16.13 14.37 18.24
C ALA A 204 -15.86 15.66 17.42
N VAL A 205 -15.74 15.57 16.08
CA VAL A 205 -15.45 16.72 15.20
C VAL A 205 -16.60 16.97 14.23
N PRO A 206 -17.60 17.79 14.64
CA PRO A 206 -18.69 18.20 13.75
C PRO A 206 -18.19 19.12 12.64
N ARG A 207 -18.90 19.12 11.51
CA ARG A 207 -18.46 19.77 10.27
C ARG A 207 -19.22 21.05 9.96
N SER A 208 -18.55 22.00 9.33
CA SER A 208 -19.14 23.27 8.88
C SER A 208 -19.66 23.24 7.43
N ASP A 209 -19.39 22.18 6.67
CA ASP A 209 -19.47 22.15 5.19
C ASP A 209 -20.35 21.03 4.59
N GLY A 210 -20.90 20.13 5.40
CA GLY A 210 -21.98 19.20 4.98
C GLY A 210 -21.58 17.88 4.30
N LEU A 211 -20.31 17.61 3.98
CA LEU A 211 -19.87 16.26 3.60
C LEU A 211 -19.68 15.42 4.87
N ALA A 212 -19.90 14.11 4.85
CA ALA A 212 -19.66 13.27 6.04
C ALA A 212 -18.21 12.70 6.05
N TRP A 213 -17.70 12.28 7.22
CA TRP A 213 -16.32 11.77 7.35
C TRP A 213 -16.10 10.43 6.63
N ASP A 214 -17.15 9.64 6.49
CA ASP A 214 -17.21 8.42 5.66
C ASP A 214 -16.95 8.70 4.17
N GLN A 215 -17.08 9.95 3.73
CA GLN A 215 -16.72 10.42 2.40
C GLN A 215 -15.31 11.05 2.32
N ARG A 216 -14.47 10.88 3.36
CA ARG A 216 -13.13 11.46 3.42
C ARG A 216 -12.09 10.59 4.11
N ILE A 217 -12.45 9.42 4.63
CA ILE A 217 -11.52 8.54 5.34
C ILE A 217 -11.47 7.19 4.62
N VAL A 218 -10.26 6.78 4.24
CA VAL A 218 -9.92 5.42 3.83
C VAL A 218 -9.11 4.79 4.95
N VAL A 219 -9.44 3.56 5.31
CA VAL A 219 -8.71 2.80 6.34
C VAL A 219 -7.84 1.74 5.68
N GLY A 220 -6.54 1.83 5.89
CA GLY A 220 -5.54 0.86 5.45
C GLY A 220 -5.37 -0.24 6.50
N CYS A 221 -5.91 -1.42 6.24
CA CYS A 221 -5.80 -2.58 7.14
C CYS A 221 -4.79 -3.59 6.60
N TRP A 222 -3.80 -3.96 7.42
CA TRP A 222 -2.81 -4.99 7.07
C TRP A 222 -3.28 -6.42 7.36
N THR A 223 -4.24 -6.60 8.25
CA THR A 223 -4.78 -7.91 8.63
C THR A 223 -6.30 -7.94 8.52
N GLN A 224 -6.84 -9.15 8.42
CA GLN A 224 -8.28 -9.38 8.33
C GLN A 224 -9.01 -8.93 9.60
N ASP A 225 -8.39 -9.03 10.77
CA ASP A 225 -9.02 -8.64 12.04
C ASP A 225 -9.30 -7.13 12.09
N PHE A 226 -8.35 -6.30 11.64
CA PHE A 226 -8.56 -4.85 11.51
C PHE A 226 -9.58 -4.50 10.43
N LEU A 227 -9.60 -5.23 9.31
CA LEU A 227 -10.63 -5.06 8.29
C LEU A 227 -12.03 -5.37 8.85
N HIS A 228 -12.16 -6.45 9.62
CA HIS A 228 -13.43 -6.79 10.23
C HIS A 228 -13.83 -5.78 11.32
N ALA A 229 -12.88 -5.30 12.13
CA ALA A 229 -13.13 -4.28 13.13
C ALA A 229 -13.54 -2.95 12.49
N SER A 230 -12.90 -2.54 11.38
CA SER A 230 -13.28 -1.33 10.67
C SER A 230 -14.70 -1.40 10.13
N LEU A 231 -15.14 -2.55 9.62
CA LEU A 231 -16.50 -2.75 9.15
C LEU A 231 -17.55 -2.76 10.28
N ARG A 232 -17.14 -3.00 11.53
CA ARG A 232 -18.04 -2.96 12.71
C ARG A 232 -18.19 -1.56 13.28
N HIS A 233 -17.08 -0.83 13.42
CA HIS A 233 -17.04 0.41 14.20
C HIS A 233 -17.15 1.67 13.36
N LEU A 234 -16.67 1.64 12.12
CA LEU A 234 -16.70 2.81 11.26
C LEU A 234 -17.89 2.74 10.30
N PRO A 235 -18.52 3.89 9.99
CA PRO A 235 -19.59 3.94 9.02
C PRO A 235 -19.14 3.31 7.69
N ALA A 236 -19.84 2.26 7.28
CA ALA A 236 -19.59 1.59 6.00
C ALA A 236 -19.94 2.54 4.84
N ALA A 237 -19.03 2.79 3.89
CA ALA A 237 -19.28 3.71 2.78
C ALA A 237 -18.52 3.39 1.47
N PRO A 238 -19.14 3.44 0.26
CA PRO A 238 -20.27 2.63 -0.39
C PRO A 238 -20.03 1.76 -1.69
N ASP A 239 -20.45 0.50 -1.90
CA ASP A 239 -20.42 -0.26 -3.20
C ASP A 239 -19.10 -0.64 -3.95
N ALA A 240 -18.87 -1.94 -4.20
CA ALA A 240 -17.67 -2.52 -4.81
C ALA A 240 -17.71 -2.71 -6.34
N GLU A 241 -17.91 -1.66 -7.14
CA GLU A 241 -17.77 -1.81 -8.60
C GLU A 241 -16.33 -1.67 -9.10
N GLU A 242 -15.42 -1.01 -8.37
CA GLU A 242 -14.04 -0.80 -8.84
C GLU A 242 -13.02 -0.76 -7.68
N ARG A 243 -12.00 -1.62 -7.75
CA ARG A 243 -10.88 -1.63 -6.80
C ARG A 243 -9.96 -0.47 -7.11
N ARG A 244 -9.56 0.28 -6.07
CA ARG A 244 -8.58 1.35 -6.19
C ARG A 244 -7.17 0.81 -6.02
N LEU A 245 -6.23 1.34 -6.79
CA LEU A 245 -4.83 0.98 -6.68
C LEU A 245 -4.00 2.20 -6.28
N TYR A 246 -3.53 2.20 -5.04
CA TYR A 246 -2.55 3.15 -4.55
C TYR A 246 -1.18 2.48 -4.50
N VAL A 247 -0.14 3.19 -4.92
CA VAL A 247 1.24 2.72 -4.87
C VAL A 247 2.02 3.42 -3.76
N TRP A 248 2.85 2.65 -3.05
CA TRP A 248 3.52 3.09 -1.82
C TRP A 248 4.90 2.40 -1.64
N THR A 249 5.96 3.07 -1.15
CA THR A 249 6.22 4.52 -1.13
C THR A 249 7.00 4.92 -2.37
N VAL A 250 6.50 5.90 -3.12
CA VAL A 250 7.07 6.30 -4.40
C VAL A 250 7.74 7.67 -4.26
N ASN A 251 9.08 7.68 -4.27
CA ASN A 251 9.88 8.90 -4.09
C ASN A 251 10.83 9.19 -5.27
N GLN A 252 10.96 8.26 -6.23
CA GLN A 252 11.80 8.45 -7.41
C GLN A 252 10.93 8.86 -8.59
N VAL A 253 11.39 9.82 -9.39
CA VAL A 253 10.64 10.42 -10.50
C VAL A 253 10.21 9.35 -11.51
N GLU A 254 11.07 8.38 -11.81
CA GLU A 254 10.79 7.33 -12.78
C GLU A 254 9.60 6.47 -12.35
N TRP A 255 9.46 6.21 -11.04
CA TRP A 255 8.33 5.48 -10.48
C TRP A 255 7.07 6.34 -10.37
N MET A 256 7.21 7.64 -10.18
CA MET A 256 6.09 8.59 -10.25
C MET A 256 5.48 8.63 -11.65
N GLU A 257 6.32 8.79 -12.68
CA GLU A 257 5.91 8.78 -14.09
C GLU A 257 5.29 7.44 -14.49
N TRP A 258 5.91 6.33 -14.07
CA TRP A 258 5.34 4.99 -14.29
C TRP A 258 3.94 4.85 -13.67
N SER A 259 3.73 5.42 -12.48
CA SER A 259 2.42 5.36 -11.80
C SER A 259 1.34 6.12 -12.57
N ILE A 260 1.71 7.24 -13.20
CA ILE A 260 0.81 8.00 -14.07
C ILE A 260 0.53 7.22 -15.35
N GLU A 261 1.56 6.67 -16.00
CA GLU A 261 1.45 5.89 -17.24
C GLU A 261 0.54 4.66 -17.05
N LYS A 262 0.61 4.00 -15.89
CA LYS A 262 -0.21 2.82 -15.57
C LYS A 262 -1.59 3.15 -15.01
N GLY A 263 -1.95 4.43 -14.91
CA GLY A 263 -3.29 4.85 -14.48
C GLY A 263 -3.60 4.46 -13.04
N MET A 264 -2.63 4.58 -12.13
CA MET A 264 -2.87 4.36 -10.70
C MET A 264 -3.90 5.38 -10.17
N ASP A 265 -4.60 5.05 -9.08
CA ASP A 265 -5.56 5.97 -8.45
C ASP A 265 -4.87 7.02 -7.57
N GLY A 266 -3.73 6.65 -6.99
CA GLY A 266 -2.99 7.51 -6.08
C GLY A 266 -1.55 7.04 -5.86
N VAL A 267 -0.71 8.00 -5.52
CA VAL A 267 0.72 7.80 -5.24
C VAL A 267 1.01 8.33 -3.85
N VAL A 268 1.42 7.43 -2.96
CA VAL A 268 1.85 7.76 -1.60
C VAL A 268 3.33 8.09 -1.62
N THR A 269 3.67 9.34 -1.29
CA THR A 269 5.04 9.88 -1.41
C THR A 269 5.45 10.73 -0.21
N ASP A 270 6.74 10.70 0.14
CA ASP A 270 7.32 11.57 1.17
C ASP A 270 7.44 13.03 0.69
N ASP A 271 7.44 13.27 -0.61
CA ASP A 271 7.54 14.60 -1.23
C ASP A 271 6.36 14.88 -2.18
N PRO A 272 5.18 15.27 -1.63
CA PRO A 272 4.01 15.59 -2.43
C PRO A 272 4.27 16.73 -3.42
N ALA A 273 5.14 17.70 -3.11
CA ALA A 273 5.41 18.79 -4.06
C ALA A 273 6.20 18.30 -5.27
N ALA A 274 7.18 17.41 -5.07
CA ALA A 274 7.90 16.78 -6.18
C ALA A 274 6.95 15.98 -7.08
N TYR A 275 6.00 15.24 -6.49
CA TYR A 275 5.03 14.49 -7.29
C TYR A 275 4.03 15.39 -8.05
N LEU A 276 3.57 16.48 -7.42
CA LEU A 276 2.73 17.47 -8.09
C LEU A 276 3.46 18.16 -9.25
N ASP A 277 4.76 18.40 -9.14
CA ASP A 277 5.58 18.88 -10.25
C ASP A 277 5.67 17.86 -11.40
N VAL A 278 5.83 16.57 -11.09
CA VAL A 278 5.80 15.49 -12.09
C VAL A 278 4.45 15.46 -12.81
N LEU A 279 3.33 15.55 -12.08
CA LEU A 279 1.99 15.62 -12.66
C LEU A 279 1.85 16.81 -13.61
N LYS A 280 2.30 18.00 -13.18
CA LYS A 280 2.26 19.21 -14.01
C LYS A 280 3.08 19.06 -15.29
N ARG A 281 4.33 18.57 -15.19
CA ARG A 281 5.19 18.33 -16.37
C ARG A 281 4.59 17.28 -17.31
N TRP A 282 3.96 16.25 -16.76
CA TRP A 282 3.27 15.23 -17.54
C TRP A 282 2.08 15.80 -18.33
N GLU A 283 1.29 16.68 -17.72
CA GLU A 283 0.21 17.40 -18.41
C GLU A 283 0.75 18.36 -19.48
N GLU A 284 1.87 19.03 -19.21
CA GLU A 284 2.54 19.92 -20.17
C GLU A 284 3.04 19.18 -21.42
N ALA A 285 3.81 18.11 -21.23
CA ALA A 285 4.34 17.29 -22.32
C ALA A 285 3.24 16.63 -23.18
N ALA A 286 2.10 16.29 -22.58
CA ALA A 286 0.98 15.70 -23.30
C ALA A 286 0.30 16.68 -24.28
N ALA A 287 0.45 17.99 -24.08
CA ALA A 287 -0.19 19.00 -24.93
C ALA A 287 0.65 19.40 -26.14
N GLU A 288 1.96 19.12 -26.13
CA GLU A 288 2.85 19.53 -27.22
C GLU A 288 2.69 18.65 -28.47
N GLY A 289 2.03 17.49 -28.37
CA GLY A 289 1.76 16.59 -29.49
C GLY A 289 3.05 16.09 -30.19
N PRO A 290 2.97 15.09 -31.07
CA PRO A 290 4.08 14.84 -31.98
C PRO A 290 4.17 16.03 -32.94
N GLU A 291 5.27 16.78 -32.92
CA GLU A 291 5.50 17.87 -33.87
C GLU A 291 5.19 17.38 -35.30
N THR A 292 4.14 17.93 -35.88
CA THR A 292 3.91 17.86 -37.33
C THR A 292 4.98 18.72 -37.98
N GLY A 293 6.12 18.11 -38.29
CA GLY A 293 7.12 18.71 -39.16
C GLY A 293 6.56 18.86 -40.57
N SER A 294 5.92 20.00 -40.86
CA SER A 294 5.66 20.44 -42.22
C SER A 294 6.07 21.89 -42.43
N ASN A 295 7.14 22.03 -43.21
CA ASN A 295 7.45 23.11 -44.14
C ASN A 295 7.59 24.55 -43.62
N ALA A 296 8.85 24.98 -43.48
CA ALA A 296 9.26 26.34 -43.79
C ALA A 296 10.46 26.32 -44.75
N ALA A 297 10.15 26.60 -46.02
CA ALA A 297 10.89 27.32 -47.05
C ALA A 297 12.42 27.14 -47.22
N GLU A 298 12.72 26.57 -48.38
CA GLU A 298 13.92 26.64 -49.20
C GLU A 298 14.26 28.10 -49.63
N GLN A 299 15.50 28.58 -49.40
CA GLN A 299 16.34 29.31 -50.37
C GLN A 299 17.70 29.79 -49.80
N GLN A 300 18.78 29.26 -50.39
CA GLN A 300 20.15 29.82 -50.59
C GLN A 300 21.03 30.06 -49.33
N ALA A 301 22.34 29.80 -49.28
CA ALA A 301 23.37 29.65 -50.29
C ALA A 301 24.56 28.78 -49.78
N SER A 302 25.40 28.38 -50.73
CA SER A 302 26.58 27.54 -50.65
C SER A 302 27.71 28.03 -49.73
N SER A 303 28.28 27.13 -48.93
CA SER A 303 29.73 26.95 -48.76
C SER A 303 30.00 25.65 -48.00
N GLY A 304 30.72 24.73 -48.62
CA GLY A 304 30.99 23.40 -48.06
C GLY A 304 32.07 23.40 -46.98
N THR A 305 31.87 22.57 -45.96
CA THR A 305 32.95 21.78 -45.33
C THR A 305 32.32 20.63 -44.53
N GLU A 306 32.79 19.42 -44.85
CA GLU A 306 32.85 18.18 -44.06
C GLU A 306 31.62 17.67 -43.28
N SER A 307 31.15 16.52 -43.77
CA SER A 307 30.17 15.63 -43.16
C SER A 307 30.65 15.03 -41.84
N ASN A 308 29.90 15.25 -40.76
CA ASN A 308 29.86 14.36 -39.60
C ASN A 308 28.57 13.52 -39.67
N PRO A 309 28.60 12.20 -39.43
CA PRO A 309 27.40 11.37 -39.44
C PRO A 309 26.51 11.67 -38.23
N PRO A 310 25.20 11.38 -38.31
CA PRO A 310 24.27 11.65 -37.22
C PRO A 310 24.66 10.86 -35.97
N VAL A 311 24.71 11.54 -34.83
CA VAL A 311 24.80 10.92 -33.52
C VAL A 311 23.51 10.13 -33.31
N ALA A 312 23.57 8.84 -33.61
CA ALA A 312 22.54 7.89 -33.24
C ALA A 312 22.31 7.97 -31.74
N VAL A 313 21.06 8.25 -31.34
CA VAL A 313 20.59 8.01 -29.98
C VAL A 313 20.80 6.52 -29.72
N LYS A 314 21.90 6.19 -29.05
CA LYS A 314 22.12 4.86 -28.51
C LYS A 314 21.07 4.67 -27.43
N THR A 315 19.98 3.98 -27.76
CA THR A 315 19.23 3.21 -26.77
C THR A 315 20.24 2.36 -26.04
N THR A 316 20.63 2.81 -24.85
CA THR A 316 21.72 2.20 -24.13
C THR A 316 21.29 0.80 -23.74
N VAL A 317 21.93 -0.19 -24.36
CA VAL A 317 21.95 -1.62 -24.03
C VAL A 317 22.33 -1.89 -22.55
N THR A 318 22.59 -0.83 -21.76
CA THR A 318 22.83 -0.85 -20.31
C THR A 318 21.59 -1.26 -19.52
N GLY A 319 20.37 -0.92 -19.96
CA GLY A 319 19.13 -1.27 -19.26
C GLY A 319 18.90 -2.78 -19.23
N LEU A 320 18.89 -3.43 -20.40
CA LEU A 320 18.66 -4.87 -20.53
C LEU A 320 19.78 -5.70 -19.86
N ARG A 321 21.02 -5.21 -19.89
CA ARG A 321 22.16 -5.79 -19.16
C ARG A 321 22.05 -5.64 -17.65
N ARG A 322 21.51 -4.52 -17.15
CA ARG A 322 21.22 -4.33 -15.72
C ARG A 322 20.11 -5.26 -15.22
N TRP A 323 19.03 -5.41 -16.00
CA TRP A 323 17.91 -6.29 -15.65
C TRP A 323 18.30 -7.76 -15.63
N THR A 324 19.06 -8.22 -16.63
CA THR A 324 19.61 -9.59 -16.62
C THR A 324 20.53 -9.81 -15.44
N TRP A 325 21.39 -8.85 -15.11
CA TRP A 325 22.30 -8.96 -13.97
C TRP A 325 21.57 -8.98 -12.62
N LEU A 326 20.55 -8.14 -12.44
CA LEU A 326 19.69 -8.15 -11.25
C LEU A 326 18.93 -9.48 -11.11
N TYR A 327 18.43 -10.02 -12.23
CA TYR A 327 17.75 -11.33 -12.25
C TYR A 327 18.71 -12.46 -11.83
N PHE A 328 19.95 -12.45 -12.32
CA PHE A 328 20.98 -13.41 -11.89
C PHE A 328 21.33 -13.25 -10.40
N GLN A 329 21.39 -12.03 -9.87
CA GLN A 329 21.64 -11.80 -8.44
C GLN A 329 20.52 -12.33 -7.56
N VAL A 330 19.26 -12.05 -7.92
CA VAL A 330 18.10 -12.54 -7.16
C VAL A 330 18.02 -14.07 -7.22
N ALA A 331 18.23 -14.67 -8.40
CA ALA A 331 18.27 -16.12 -8.56
C ALA A 331 19.42 -16.75 -7.75
N ALA A 332 20.61 -16.15 -7.74
CA ALA A 332 21.74 -16.61 -6.95
C ALA A 332 21.47 -16.54 -5.44
N ILE A 333 20.83 -15.47 -4.96
CA ILE A 333 20.43 -15.33 -3.55
C ILE A 333 19.38 -16.40 -3.19
N GLN A 334 18.39 -16.65 -4.04
CA GLN A 334 17.38 -17.68 -3.80
C GLN A 334 17.99 -19.09 -3.75
N VAL A 335 18.92 -19.41 -4.65
CA VAL A 335 19.65 -20.68 -4.62
C VAL A 335 20.52 -20.79 -3.37
N LEU A 336 21.22 -19.71 -2.98
CA LEU A 336 22.02 -19.66 -1.77
C LEU A 336 21.17 -19.88 -0.51
N LEU A 337 20.00 -19.25 -0.43
CA LEU A 337 19.03 -19.47 0.65
C LEU A 337 18.52 -20.91 0.65
N MET A 338 18.17 -21.48 -0.50
CA MET A 338 17.75 -22.89 -0.58
C MET A 338 18.82 -23.87 -0.10
N LEU A 339 20.11 -23.58 -0.34
CA LEU A 339 21.23 -24.42 0.09
C LEU A 339 21.61 -24.20 1.56
N LEU A 340 21.58 -22.95 2.05
CA LEU A 340 21.94 -22.62 3.42
C LEU A 340 20.83 -22.91 4.43
N THR A 341 19.55 -22.83 4.03
CA THR A 341 18.41 -23.02 4.95
C THR A 341 18.41 -24.40 5.62
N PRO A 342 18.61 -25.53 4.91
CA PRO A 342 18.71 -26.84 5.54
C PRO A 342 19.88 -26.96 6.53
N TRP A 343 21.02 -26.32 6.23
CA TRP A 343 22.19 -26.31 7.10
C TRP A 343 21.98 -25.42 8.34
N LEU A 344 21.39 -24.24 8.19
CA LEU A 344 21.03 -23.33 9.29
C LEU A 344 20.00 -23.96 10.22
N VAL A 345 18.98 -24.64 9.67
CA VAL A 345 17.97 -25.38 10.44
C VAL A 345 18.59 -26.57 11.18
N ARG A 346 19.57 -27.27 10.58
CA ARG A 346 20.29 -28.37 11.23
C ARG A 346 21.21 -27.89 12.35
N ARG A 347 21.81 -26.69 12.21
CA ARG A 347 22.67 -26.07 13.21
C ARG A 347 21.88 -25.44 14.37
N SER A 348 20.69 -24.89 14.12
CA SER A 348 19.81 -24.33 15.17
C SER A 348 19.20 -25.41 16.07
N ARG A 349 18.95 -26.62 15.53
CA ARG A 349 18.52 -27.79 16.30
C ARG A 349 19.55 -28.30 17.33
N TRP A 350 20.80 -27.85 17.27
CA TRP A 350 21.87 -28.24 18.20
C TRP A 350 22.01 -27.35 19.45
N LYS A 351 21.12 -26.35 19.63
CA LYS A 351 21.16 -25.46 20.81
C LYS A 351 20.06 -25.67 21.87
N PHE A 352 19.26 -26.73 21.77
CA PHE A 352 18.18 -27.00 22.75
C PHE A 352 18.17 -28.45 23.25
N THR A 353 19.21 -28.86 23.98
CA THR A 353 19.10 -29.91 25.01
C THR A 353 20.22 -29.73 26.05
N LYS A 354 20.00 -28.85 27.04
CA LYS A 354 20.63 -29.06 28.36
C LYS A 354 19.64 -29.91 29.18
N PRO A 355 20.02 -31.11 29.67
CA PRO A 355 19.14 -31.90 30.50
C PRO A 355 18.94 -31.19 31.85
N SER A 356 17.67 -30.98 32.21
CA SER A 356 17.25 -30.51 33.53
C SER A 356 17.71 -31.50 34.60
N LYS A 357 18.50 -31.03 35.58
CA LYS A 357 18.83 -31.79 36.79
C LYS A 357 17.57 -31.92 37.64
N LYS A 358 17.00 -33.12 37.70
CA LYS A 358 15.95 -33.47 38.66
C LYS A 358 16.49 -33.33 40.08
N SER A 359 15.83 -32.50 40.90
CA SER A 359 15.98 -32.48 42.35
C SER A 359 15.27 -33.69 42.96
N VAL A 360 16.01 -34.51 43.71
CA VAL A 360 15.48 -35.58 44.55
C VAL A 360 14.94 -34.94 45.85
N PRO A 361 13.74 -35.29 46.33
CA PRO A 361 13.28 -34.83 47.63
C PRO A 361 14.01 -35.59 48.74
N LYS A 362 14.51 -34.86 49.74
CA LYS A 362 15.01 -35.45 50.98
C LYS A 362 13.82 -35.81 51.89
N ALA A 363 14.06 -36.89 52.63
CA ALA A 363 13.17 -37.69 53.49
C ALA A 363 12.27 -36.91 54.44
#